data_AF-A0A511YB98-F1
#
_entry.id   AF-A0A511YB98-F1
#
_cell.length_a   1.000
_cell.length_b   1.000
_cell.length_c   1.000
_cell.angle_alpha   90.00
_cell.angle_beta   90.00
_cell.angle_gamma   90.00
#
_symmetry.space_group_name_H-M   'P 1'
#
loop_
_entity.id
_entity.type
_entity.pdbx_description
1 polymer ?
#
loop_
_entity_poly.entity_id
_entity_poly.type
_entity_poly.pdbx_seq_one_letter_code
_entity_poly.pdbx_strand_id
1 'polypeptide(L)'
;MFSLYNFIQLNNYEIMNENDYRLAAAEWGNCVSDYSRITNLIPTNYIFELSSQQIDKIKQQNKYVDVCAEVGVFNGSLVLIFLPLDAQGHVDKSITEYQYTTLGPLKYDLKLQETKEFTVTKNAVLSSNLTKIDGNTNTSVPVTEQPVLDQDIAVDAIERWRDEGMEWFFRECNEFGGERVFRRFYISMEDLTHPSPEVLGIKCSFGLRYNDIYQRMLVTLIFISFHEMLQEGSNVATISNTYDWAKPCPPVCRIPELGS
;
A
#
# COMPACT_ATOMS: atom_id res chain seq x y z
N MET A 1 38.56 -18.69 -6.04
CA MET A 1 38.75 -17.27 -6.38
C MET A 1 37.76 -16.94 -7.50
N PHE A 2 36.50 -16.70 -7.13
CA PHE A 2 35.44 -16.33 -8.07
C PHE A 2 35.12 -14.85 -7.89
N SER A 3 35.05 -14.18 -9.04
CA SER A 3 35.05 -12.74 -9.24
C SER A 3 33.81 -12.06 -8.66
N LEU A 4 34.02 -11.19 -7.67
CA LEU A 4 33.13 -10.09 -7.30
C LEU A 4 33.16 -9.04 -8.42
N TYR A 5 32.39 -9.23 -9.49
CA TYR A 5 32.13 -8.15 -10.45
C TYR A 5 30.69 -8.20 -10.95
N ASN A 6 30.05 -7.04 -10.86
CA ASN A 6 28.75 -6.65 -11.43
C ASN A 6 27.52 -6.79 -10.53
N PHE A 7 27.43 -5.93 -9.51
CA PHE A 7 26.16 -5.34 -9.08
C PHE A 7 26.39 -3.87 -8.70
N ILE A 8 26.70 -3.05 -9.71
CA ILE A 8 26.44 -1.60 -9.63
C ILE A 8 25.51 -1.32 -10.81
N GLN A 9 24.21 -1.57 -10.59
CA GLN A 9 23.19 -0.90 -11.38
C GLN A 9 23.32 0.58 -11.03
N LEU A 10 23.67 1.40 -12.01
CA LEU A 10 23.59 2.85 -11.92
C LEU A 10 22.12 3.21 -11.67
N ASN A 11 21.75 3.44 -10.40
CA ASN A 11 20.43 3.92 -10.02
C ASN A 11 20.27 5.34 -10.58
N ASN A 12 19.71 5.46 -11.79
CA ASN A 12 19.14 6.72 -12.24
C ASN A 12 17.93 6.99 -11.34
N TYR A 13 18.08 7.90 -10.40
CA TYR A 13 16.97 8.31 -9.54
C TYR A 13 15.93 9.04 -10.38
N GLU A 14 14.72 8.50 -10.39
CA GLU A 14 13.56 9.08 -11.04
C GLU A 14 13.07 10.26 -10.20
N ILE A 15 13.56 11.47 -10.55
CA ILE A 15 13.13 12.76 -9.98
C ILE A 15 12.30 13.48 -11.02
N MET A 16 11.19 14.07 -10.60
CA MET A 16 10.29 14.84 -11.46
C MET A 16 10.31 16.31 -11.03
N ASN A 17 10.49 17.23 -11.97
CA ASN A 17 10.35 18.66 -11.68
C ASN A 17 8.87 19.07 -11.67
N GLU A 18 8.59 20.30 -11.21
CA GLU A 18 7.24 20.84 -11.12
C GLU A 18 6.45 20.86 -12.43
N ASN A 19 7.09 21.18 -13.56
CA ASN A 19 6.40 21.22 -14.86
C ASN A 19 6.00 19.81 -15.30
N ASP A 20 6.92 18.85 -15.20
CA ASP A 20 6.68 17.45 -15.56
C ASP A 20 5.60 16.84 -14.66
N TYR A 21 5.61 17.13 -13.36
CA TYR A 21 4.57 16.71 -12.42
C TYR A 21 3.20 17.25 -12.83
N ARG A 22 3.08 18.55 -13.09
CA ARG A 22 1.80 19.18 -13.46
C ARG A 22 1.25 18.59 -14.77
N LEU A 23 2.12 18.35 -15.74
CA LEU A 23 1.75 17.71 -17.01
C LEU A 23 1.31 16.26 -16.79
N ALA A 24 2.05 15.49 -15.98
CA ALA A 24 1.71 14.10 -15.70
C ALA A 24 0.37 13.96 -14.97
N ALA A 25 0.11 14.80 -13.96
CA ALA A 25 -1.14 14.81 -13.21
C ALA A 25 -2.33 15.25 -14.10
N ALA A 26 -2.13 16.26 -14.95
CA ALA A 26 -3.13 16.68 -15.92
C ALA A 26 -3.44 15.57 -16.93
N GLU A 27 -2.40 14.86 -17.39
CA GLU A 27 -2.56 13.75 -18.33
C GLU A 27 -3.36 12.59 -17.73
N TRP A 28 -3.08 12.22 -16.48
CA TRP A 28 -3.94 11.27 -15.77
C TRP A 28 -5.38 11.77 -15.70
N GLY A 29 -5.57 13.05 -15.38
CA GLY A 29 -6.89 13.68 -15.37
C GLY A 29 -7.65 13.64 -16.69
N ASN A 30 -6.96 13.55 -17.82
CA ASN A 30 -7.56 13.37 -19.15
C ASN A 30 -7.82 11.89 -19.48
N CYS A 31 -7.17 10.96 -18.78
CA CYS A 31 -7.33 9.52 -18.98
C CYS A 31 -8.47 8.91 -18.16
N VAL A 32 -8.83 9.48 -17.00
CA VAL A 32 -9.73 8.82 -16.03
C VAL A 32 -11.12 8.46 -16.56
N SER A 33 -11.59 9.13 -17.62
CA SER A 33 -12.87 8.87 -18.27
C SER A 33 -12.76 8.00 -19.52
N ASP A 34 -11.54 7.68 -19.96
CA ASP A 34 -11.26 6.89 -21.16
C ASP A 34 -10.79 5.49 -20.78
N TYR A 35 -11.74 4.56 -20.75
CA TYR A 35 -11.49 3.16 -20.42
C TYR A 35 -10.44 2.51 -21.33
N SER A 36 -10.42 2.86 -22.62
CA SER A 36 -9.45 2.29 -23.57
C SER A 36 -8.03 2.77 -23.29
N ARG A 37 -7.85 3.99 -22.76
CA ARG A 37 -6.54 4.47 -22.35
C ARG A 37 -6.10 3.84 -21.03
N ILE A 38 -7.01 3.71 -20.08
CA ILE A 38 -6.71 3.09 -18.78
C ILE A 38 -6.27 1.64 -18.92
N THR A 39 -6.96 0.84 -19.76
CA THR A 39 -6.62 -0.56 -20.00
C THR A 39 -5.19 -0.76 -20.54
N ASN A 40 -4.66 0.21 -21.28
CA ASN A 40 -3.28 0.20 -21.75
C ASN A 40 -2.27 0.68 -20.70
N LEU A 41 -2.68 1.60 -19.83
CA LEU A 41 -1.81 2.19 -18.80
C LEU A 41 -1.68 1.32 -17.56
N ILE A 42 -2.70 0.53 -17.24
CA ILE A 42 -2.80 -0.19 -15.96
C ILE A 42 -3.07 -1.68 -16.19
N PRO A 43 -2.06 -2.47 -16.58
CA PRO A 43 -2.16 -3.92 -16.46
C PRO A 43 -2.36 -4.30 -14.98
N THR A 44 -3.36 -5.14 -14.67
CA THR A 44 -3.73 -5.45 -13.28
C THR A 44 -2.69 -6.27 -12.51
N ASN A 45 -1.65 -6.76 -13.20
CA ASN A 45 -0.54 -7.52 -12.64
C ASN A 45 0.76 -6.71 -12.51
N TYR A 46 0.73 -5.39 -12.71
CA TYR A 46 1.88 -4.52 -12.55
C TYR A 46 1.97 -3.97 -11.12
N ILE A 47 3.18 -3.58 -10.73
CA ILE A 47 3.48 -3.04 -9.40
C ILE A 47 4.33 -1.76 -9.52
N PHE A 48 4.32 -0.96 -8.45
CA PHE A 48 5.29 0.08 -8.21
C PHE A 48 6.41 -0.44 -7.32
N GLU A 49 7.60 0.17 -7.44
CA GLU A 49 8.76 -0.18 -6.62
C GLU A 49 9.43 1.08 -6.09
N LEU A 50 9.68 1.10 -4.78
CA LEU A 50 10.40 2.15 -4.07
C LEU A 50 11.67 1.57 -3.47
N SER A 51 12.80 2.18 -3.82
CA SER A 51 14.07 1.90 -3.15
C SER A 51 14.14 2.54 -1.76
N SER A 52 14.95 1.98 -0.87
CA SER A 52 15.25 2.59 0.44
C SER A 52 15.66 4.06 0.34
N GLN A 53 16.50 4.40 -0.64
CA GLN A 53 16.95 5.78 -0.84
C GLN A 53 15.83 6.74 -1.31
N GLN A 54 14.87 6.26 -2.12
CA GLN A 54 13.69 7.06 -2.46
C GLN A 54 12.83 7.28 -1.21
N ILE A 55 12.62 6.24 -0.40
CA ILE A 55 11.88 6.31 0.86
C ILE A 55 12.53 7.32 1.81
N ASP A 56 13.86 7.30 1.95
CA ASP A 56 14.61 8.25 2.77
C ASP A 56 14.42 9.70 2.30
N LYS A 57 14.44 9.94 0.98
CA LYS A 57 14.19 11.28 0.43
C LYS A 57 12.75 11.74 0.70
N ILE A 58 11.77 10.87 0.47
CA ILE A 58 10.35 11.15 0.78
C ILE A 58 10.21 11.52 2.26
N LYS A 59 10.83 10.73 3.15
CA LYS A 59 10.82 10.96 4.60
C LYS A 59 11.49 12.28 5.00
N GLN A 60 12.63 12.63 4.39
CA GLN A 60 13.36 13.87 4.69
C GLN A 60 12.59 15.12 4.26
N GLN A 61 11.86 15.05 3.14
CA GLN A 61 11.13 16.19 2.60
C GLN A 61 9.75 16.38 3.26
N ASN A 62 9.10 15.30 3.69
CA ASN A 62 7.76 15.33 4.26
C ASN A 62 7.78 15.67 5.77
N LYS A 63 6.96 16.63 6.19
CA LYS A 63 6.85 17.09 7.58
C LYS A 63 5.54 16.67 8.26
N TYR A 64 4.70 15.93 7.55
CA TYR A 64 3.39 15.46 8.01
C TYR A 64 3.41 13.97 8.36
N VAL A 65 2.37 13.52 9.08
CA VAL A 65 2.22 12.10 9.48
C VAL A 65 1.92 11.20 8.28
N ASP A 66 1.21 11.74 7.30
CA ASP A 66 0.90 11.07 6.04
C ASP A 66 1.81 11.59 4.91
N VAL A 67 1.99 10.76 3.90
CA VAL A 67 2.61 11.08 2.61
C VAL A 67 1.53 11.12 1.55
N CYS A 68 1.54 12.16 0.71
CA CYS A 68 0.67 12.28 -0.45
C CYS A 68 1.35 11.66 -1.69
N ALA A 69 0.74 10.64 -2.27
CA ALA A 69 1.12 10.10 -3.57
C ALA A 69 0.05 10.46 -4.61
N GLU A 70 0.38 11.36 -5.52
CA GLU A 70 -0.48 11.75 -6.64
C GLU A 70 -0.21 10.88 -7.86
N VAL A 71 -1.28 10.49 -8.56
CA VAL A 71 -1.20 9.66 -9.76
C VAL A 71 -1.02 10.54 -10.99
N GLY A 72 -0.06 10.18 -11.83
CA GLY A 72 0.20 10.82 -13.11
C GLY A 72 0.39 9.82 -14.25
N VAL A 73 0.44 10.34 -15.47
CA VAL A 73 0.92 9.60 -16.64
C VAL A 73 2.16 10.31 -17.17
N PHE A 74 3.30 9.64 -17.14
CA PHE A 74 4.58 10.21 -17.57
C PHE A 74 5.31 9.21 -18.48
N ASN A 75 5.80 9.70 -19.62
CA ASN A 75 6.45 8.87 -20.66
C ASN A 75 5.64 7.62 -21.08
N GLY A 76 4.31 7.72 -21.10
CA GLY A 76 3.42 6.63 -21.50
C GLY A 76 3.13 5.59 -20.42
N SER A 77 3.62 5.80 -19.20
CA SER A 77 3.39 4.90 -18.06
C SER A 77 2.63 5.61 -16.94
N LEU A 78 1.85 4.85 -16.17
CA LEU A 78 1.28 5.35 -14.92
C LEU A 78 2.40 5.53 -13.89
N VAL A 79 2.39 6.65 -13.15
CA VAL A 79 3.38 6.95 -12.09
C VAL A 79 2.68 7.34 -10.80
N LEU A 80 3.32 7.03 -9.66
CA LEU A 80 3.04 7.66 -8.36
C LEU A 80 4.09 8.72 -8.09
N ILE A 81 3.64 9.96 -7.86
CA ILE A 81 4.45 11.15 -7.61
C ILE A 81 4.26 11.53 -6.15
N PHE A 82 5.34 11.54 -5.38
CA PHE A 82 5.29 11.80 -3.95
C PHE A 82 5.43 13.29 -3.69
N LEU A 83 4.32 13.91 -3.27
CA LEU A 83 4.25 15.32 -2.95
C LEU A 83 4.53 15.51 -1.45
N PRO A 84 5.60 16.22 -1.08
CA PRO A 84 5.90 16.48 0.32
C PRO A 84 4.84 17.39 0.91
N LEU A 85 4.38 17.04 2.10
CA LEU A 85 3.45 17.81 2.89
C LEU A 85 4.20 18.59 3.98
N ASP A 86 3.75 19.82 4.24
CA ASP A 86 4.20 20.63 5.36
C ASP A 86 3.58 20.16 6.69
N ALA A 87 3.93 20.83 7.79
CA ALA A 87 3.44 20.45 9.12
C ALA A 87 1.91 20.66 9.28
N GLN A 88 1.26 21.35 8.35
CA GLN A 88 -0.19 21.57 8.32
C GLN A 88 -0.92 20.54 7.43
N GLY A 89 -0.17 19.72 6.69
CA GLY A 89 -0.71 18.74 5.75
C GLY A 89 -0.98 19.31 4.36
N HIS A 90 -0.46 20.52 4.06
CA HIS A 90 -0.55 21.15 2.74
C HIS A 90 0.66 20.77 1.90
N VAL A 91 0.53 20.77 0.56
CA VAL A 91 1.68 20.52 -0.32
C VAL A 91 2.74 21.61 -0.13
N ASP A 92 3.96 21.21 0.29
CA ASP A 92 5.07 22.14 0.53
C ASP A 92 5.61 22.67 -0.81
N LYS A 93 5.16 23.87 -1.19
CA LYS A 93 5.51 24.54 -2.45
C LYS A 93 6.98 24.97 -2.53
N SER A 94 7.76 24.86 -1.45
CA SER A 94 9.20 25.15 -1.49
C SER A 94 10.01 24.03 -2.13
N ILE A 95 9.45 22.82 -2.24
CA ILE A 95 10.06 21.67 -2.91
C ILE A 95 9.57 21.62 -4.36
N THR A 96 10.51 21.64 -5.30
CA THR A 96 10.26 21.67 -6.75
C THR A 96 10.75 20.40 -7.47
N GLU A 97 11.30 19.45 -6.71
CA GLU A 97 11.80 18.15 -7.17
C GLU A 97 11.12 17.03 -6.38
N TYR A 98 10.34 16.22 -7.07
CA TYR A 98 9.50 15.18 -6.49
C TYR A 98 10.08 13.79 -6.76
N GLN A 99 10.05 12.91 -5.77
CA GLN A 99 10.31 11.49 -6.02
C GLN A 99 9.10 10.91 -6.77
N TYR A 100 9.34 10.01 -7.71
CA TYR A 100 8.28 9.23 -8.32
C TYR A 100 8.69 7.77 -8.54
N THR A 101 7.69 6.92 -8.77
CA THR A 101 7.87 5.53 -9.17
C THR A 101 6.91 5.19 -10.31
N THR A 102 7.35 4.34 -11.21
CA THR A 102 6.64 3.97 -12.42
C THR A 102 5.98 2.60 -12.27
N LEU A 103 4.73 2.47 -12.71
CA LEU A 103 4.01 1.20 -12.74
C LEU A 103 4.67 0.30 -13.78
N GLY A 104 5.15 -0.86 -13.35
CA GLY A 104 5.90 -1.76 -14.22
C GLY A 104 5.64 -3.23 -13.94
N PRO A 105 6.07 -4.11 -14.86
CA PRO A 105 5.92 -5.55 -14.66
C PRO A 105 6.72 -6.02 -13.46
N LEU A 106 6.13 -6.93 -12.69
CA LEU A 106 6.85 -7.63 -11.63
C LEU A 106 7.97 -8.47 -12.24
N LYS A 107 9.23 -8.20 -11.87
CA LYS A 107 10.41 -8.88 -12.42
C LYS A 107 10.62 -10.30 -11.86
N TYR A 108 10.16 -10.55 -10.62
CA TYR A 108 10.34 -11.81 -9.88
C TYR A 108 9.15 -12.04 -8.94
N ASP A 109 8.82 -13.31 -8.69
CA ASP A 109 7.74 -13.70 -7.78
C ASP A 109 7.81 -12.98 -6.43
N LEU A 110 6.64 -12.53 -5.97
CA LEU A 110 6.48 -11.83 -4.71
C LEU A 110 6.18 -12.84 -3.60
N LYS A 111 7.06 -12.93 -2.60
CA LYS A 111 6.81 -13.74 -1.41
C LYS A 111 6.28 -12.85 -0.29
N LEU A 112 5.07 -13.15 0.16
CA LEU A 112 4.45 -12.53 1.34
C LEU A 112 4.67 -13.47 2.53
N GLN A 113 5.13 -12.94 3.67
CA GLN A 113 5.45 -13.73 4.87
C GLN A 113 5.01 -13.01 6.15
N GLU A 114 4.15 -13.66 6.92
CA GLU A 114 3.74 -13.25 8.26
C GLU A 114 4.08 -14.35 9.27
N THR A 115 4.84 -14.02 10.33
CA THR A 115 5.16 -14.96 11.42
C THR A 115 4.52 -14.49 12.71
N LYS A 116 3.51 -15.23 13.21
CA LYS A 116 2.85 -15.01 14.51
C LYS A 116 3.11 -16.19 15.45
N GLU A 117 3.66 -15.92 16.64
CA GLU A 117 3.71 -16.89 17.74
C GLU A 117 2.42 -16.76 18.58
N PHE A 118 1.59 -17.81 18.61
CA PHE A 118 0.39 -17.84 19.44
C PHE A 118 0.67 -18.52 20.79
N THR A 119 0.48 -17.80 21.91
CA THR A 119 0.41 -18.42 23.24
C THR A 119 -1.04 -18.80 23.55
N VAL A 120 -1.37 -20.09 23.47
CA VAL A 120 -2.70 -20.59 23.88
C VAL A 120 -2.74 -20.79 25.39
N THR A 121 -3.25 -19.79 26.13
CA THR A 121 -3.47 -19.91 27.58
C THR A 121 -4.77 -20.66 27.87
N LYS A 122 -4.68 -21.97 28.13
CA LYS A 122 -5.80 -22.75 28.69
C LYS A 122 -5.85 -22.57 30.21
N ASN A 123 -6.74 -21.70 30.68
CA ASN A 123 -7.02 -21.60 32.11
C ASN A 123 -8.03 -22.66 32.52
N ALA A 124 -7.63 -23.57 33.42
CA ALA A 124 -8.54 -24.49 34.10
C ALA A 124 -8.67 -24.05 35.57
N VAL A 125 -9.90 -23.81 36.02
CA VAL A 125 -10.19 -23.52 37.44
C VAL A 125 -10.64 -24.82 38.10
N LEU A 126 -9.87 -25.29 39.09
CA LEU A 126 -10.21 -26.44 39.92
C LEU A 126 -10.81 -25.95 41.25
N SER A 127 -11.86 -26.62 41.74
CA SER A 127 -12.43 -26.32 43.06
C SER A 127 -11.44 -26.66 44.19
N SER A 128 -11.69 -26.17 45.40
CA SER A 128 -10.92 -26.53 46.61
C SER A 128 -10.92 -28.03 46.92
N ASN A 129 -11.82 -28.80 46.30
CA ASN A 129 -11.94 -30.24 46.46
C ASN A 129 -11.47 -31.00 45.21
N LEU A 130 -10.69 -30.36 44.33
CA LEU A 130 -10.09 -30.93 43.11
C LEU A 130 -11.08 -31.60 42.15
N THR A 131 -12.30 -31.08 42.06
CA THR A 131 -13.31 -31.50 41.08
C THR A 131 -13.53 -30.39 40.06
N LYS A 132 -13.70 -30.78 38.79
CA LYS A 132 -13.99 -29.87 37.68
C LYS A 132 -15.41 -29.31 37.85
N ILE A 133 -15.55 -27.99 37.92
CA ILE A 133 -16.86 -27.33 38.03
C ILE A 133 -17.47 -27.25 36.62
N ASP A 134 -18.14 -28.31 36.16
CA ASP A 134 -18.98 -28.23 34.96
C ASP A 134 -20.35 -27.64 35.36
N GLY A 135 -20.44 -26.31 35.33
CA GLY A 135 -21.65 -25.54 35.63
C GLY A 135 -22.16 -24.79 34.41
N ASN A 136 -23.02 -25.44 33.63
CA ASN A 136 -24.01 -24.88 32.69
C ASN A 136 -23.63 -23.57 31.96
N THR A 137 -22.77 -23.68 30.96
CA THR A 137 -22.74 -22.73 29.83
C THR A 137 -22.59 -23.55 28.56
N ASN A 138 -23.50 -23.33 27.60
CA ASN A 138 -23.45 -23.90 26.26
C ASN A 138 -22.05 -23.66 25.67
N THR A 139 -21.19 -24.66 25.76
CA THR A 139 -19.89 -24.69 25.11
C THR A 139 -20.11 -25.33 23.76
N SER A 140 -20.77 -24.59 22.87
CA SER A 140 -20.41 -24.68 21.45
C SER A 140 -18.96 -24.21 21.38
N VAL A 141 -18.02 -25.16 21.30
CA VAL A 141 -16.66 -24.83 20.90
C VAL A 141 -16.78 -24.19 19.52
N PRO A 142 -16.35 -22.92 19.34
CA PRO A 142 -16.55 -22.22 18.09
C PRO A 142 -15.82 -22.97 16.97
N VAL A 143 -16.47 -23.02 15.81
CA VAL A 143 -15.77 -23.18 14.53
C VAL A 143 -14.53 -22.30 14.59
N THR A 144 -13.38 -22.86 14.25
CA THR A 144 -12.07 -22.21 14.16
C THR A 144 -12.16 -20.79 13.58
N GLU A 145 -12.40 -19.79 14.43
CA GLU A 145 -12.12 -18.39 14.17
C GLU A 145 -10.63 -18.21 14.39
N GLN A 146 -9.82 -18.74 13.48
CA GLN A 146 -8.48 -18.20 13.35
C GLN A 146 -8.66 -16.73 12.95
N PRO A 147 -8.05 -15.77 13.67
CA PRO A 147 -8.13 -14.37 13.27
C PRO A 147 -7.59 -14.25 11.85
N VAL A 148 -8.39 -13.65 10.95
CA VAL A 148 -7.94 -13.34 9.59
C VAL A 148 -6.66 -12.52 9.70
N LEU A 149 -5.61 -12.98 9.03
CA LEU A 149 -4.31 -12.33 9.08
C LEU A 149 -4.30 -11.09 8.17
N ASP A 150 -3.51 -10.08 8.53
CA ASP A 150 -3.42 -8.85 7.73
C ASP A 150 -2.86 -9.14 6.33
N GLN A 151 -1.98 -10.15 6.22
CA GLN A 151 -1.51 -10.70 4.96
C GLN A 151 -2.64 -11.31 4.12
N ASP A 152 -3.56 -12.06 4.72
CA ASP A 152 -4.67 -12.71 3.98
C ASP A 152 -5.61 -11.64 3.39
N ILE A 153 -5.90 -10.58 4.16
CA ILE A 153 -6.69 -9.43 3.69
C ILE A 153 -6.00 -8.73 2.51
N ALA A 154 -4.68 -8.58 2.57
CA ALA A 154 -3.91 -7.96 1.50
C ALA A 154 -3.89 -8.84 0.23
N VAL A 155 -3.70 -10.15 0.38
CA VAL A 155 -3.76 -11.11 -0.73
C VAL A 155 -5.13 -11.05 -1.41
N ASP A 156 -6.22 -11.17 -0.64
CA ASP A 156 -7.57 -11.11 -1.17
C ASP A 156 -7.84 -9.81 -1.94
N ALA A 157 -7.35 -8.68 -1.43
CA ALA A 157 -7.51 -7.38 -2.10
C ALA A 157 -6.71 -7.29 -3.41
N ILE A 158 -5.50 -7.85 -3.45
CA ILE A 158 -4.66 -7.90 -4.68
C ILE A 158 -5.28 -8.85 -5.70
N GLU A 159 -5.74 -10.03 -5.28
CA GLU A 159 -6.40 -10.98 -6.18
C GLU A 159 -7.69 -10.42 -6.75
N ARG A 160 -8.50 -9.76 -5.91
CA ARG A 160 -9.69 -9.06 -6.39
C ARG A 160 -9.36 -7.94 -7.37
N TRP A 161 -8.28 -7.19 -7.14
CA TRP A 161 -7.83 -6.21 -8.13
C TRP A 161 -7.43 -6.86 -9.46
N ARG A 162 -6.69 -7.98 -9.41
CA ARG A 162 -6.30 -8.74 -10.60
C ARG A 162 -7.52 -9.15 -11.42
N ASP A 163 -8.56 -9.66 -10.73
CA ASP A 163 -9.71 -10.30 -11.35
C ASP A 163 -10.82 -9.29 -11.74
N GLU A 164 -11.03 -8.24 -10.94
CA GLU A 164 -12.15 -7.30 -11.06
C GLU A 164 -11.73 -5.85 -11.37
N GLY A 165 -10.44 -5.51 -11.30
CA GLY A 165 -9.98 -4.12 -11.44
C GLY A 165 -10.34 -3.47 -12.78
N MET A 166 -10.31 -4.24 -13.87
CA MET A 166 -10.73 -3.74 -15.18
C MET A 166 -12.25 -3.56 -15.29
N GLU A 167 -13.05 -4.39 -14.64
CA GLU A 167 -14.51 -4.22 -14.58
C GLU A 167 -14.87 -2.99 -13.72
N TRP A 168 -14.12 -2.77 -12.63
CA TRP A 168 -14.25 -1.57 -11.82
C TRP A 168 -14.01 -0.31 -12.66
N PHE A 169 -12.91 -0.25 -13.43
CA PHE A 169 -12.67 0.89 -14.31
C PHE A 169 -13.72 1.03 -15.42
N PHE A 170 -14.20 -0.07 -15.99
CA PHE A 170 -15.25 -0.03 -17.00
C PHE A 170 -16.50 0.67 -16.46
N ARG A 171 -16.94 0.32 -15.26
CA ARG A 171 -18.05 0.99 -14.59
C ARG A 171 -17.74 2.44 -14.25
N GLU A 172 -16.58 2.74 -13.66
CA GLU A 172 -16.26 4.11 -13.26
C GLU A 172 -16.13 5.08 -14.45
N CYS A 173 -15.62 4.61 -15.60
CA CYS A 173 -15.56 5.41 -16.81
C CYS A 173 -16.96 5.61 -17.44
N ASN A 174 -17.75 4.54 -17.58
CA ASN A 174 -19.00 4.59 -18.34
C ASN A 174 -20.19 5.12 -17.54
N GLU A 175 -20.30 4.78 -16.25
CA GLU A 175 -21.43 5.20 -15.40
C GLU A 175 -21.16 6.55 -14.71
N PHE A 176 -19.90 6.84 -14.39
CA PHE A 176 -19.53 8.00 -13.56
C PHE A 176 -18.54 8.96 -14.22
N GLY A 177 -18.26 8.78 -15.52
CA GLY A 177 -17.41 9.70 -16.29
C GLY A 177 -15.99 9.84 -15.76
N GLY A 178 -15.49 8.85 -15.01
CA GLY A 178 -14.17 8.89 -14.40
C GLY A 178 -14.04 9.78 -13.16
N GLU A 179 -15.11 10.44 -12.70
CA GLU A 179 -15.05 11.40 -11.58
C GLU A 179 -14.59 10.77 -10.26
N ARG A 180 -14.81 9.46 -10.11
CA ARG A 180 -14.52 8.69 -8.91
C ARG A 180 -13.22 7.89 -9.01
N VAL A 181 -12.56 7.92 -10.17
CA VAL A 181 -11.25 7.33 -10.32
C VAL A 181 -10.27 8.11 -9.47
N PHE A 182 -9.45 7.37 -8.73
CA PHE A 182 -8.49 7.90 -7.79
C PHE A 182 -7.52 8.87 -8.48
N ARG A 183 -7.15 9.93 -7.76
CA ARG A 183 -6.11 10.90 -8.19
C ARG A 183 -4.95 10.96 -7.22
N ARG A 184 -5.21 10.70 -5.94
CA ARG A 184 -4.22 10.75 -4.86
C ARG A 184 -4.49 9.66 -3.85
N PHE A 185 -3.43 9.22 -3.21
CA PHE A 185 -3.44 8.32 -2.06
C PHE A 185 -2.72 9.00 -0.90
N TYR A 186 -3.23 8.80 0.31
CA TYR A 186 -2.56 9.21 1.55
C TYR A 186 -2.10 7.95 2.26
N ILE A 187 -0.80 7.91 2.53
CA ILE A 187 -0.07 6.75 3.04
C ILE A 187 0.49 7.17 4.40
N SER A 188 0.32 6.35 5.44
CA SER A 188 0.98 6.67 6.71
C SER A 188 2.50 6.56 6.51
N MET A 189 3.27 7.50 7.06
CA MET A 189 4.74 7.43 6.99
C MET A 189 5.28 6.16 7.68
N GLU A 190 4.54 5.61 8.64
CA GLU A 190 4.87 4.36 9.31
C GLU A 190 4.79 3.16 8.36
N ASP A 191 3.90 3.18 7.37
CA ASP A 191 3.74 2.13 6.35
C ASP A 191 4.94 2.10 5.39
N LEU A 192 5.61 3.25 5.23
CA LEU A 192 6.80 3.41 4.39
C LEU A 192 8.10 3.24 5.18
N THR A 193 8.07 3.31 6.52
CA THR A 193 9.29 3.34 7.33
C THR A 193 9.16 2.46 8.58
N HIS A 194 9.92 1.36 8.61
CA HIS A 194 9.99 0.49 9.79
C HIS A 194 11.37 0.62 10.48
N PRO A 195 11.44 0.89 11.79
CA PRO A 195 12.70 1.14 12.48
C PRO A 195 13.57 -0.12 12.69
N SER A 196 12.97 -1.32 12.66
CA SER A 196 13.69 -2.60 12.75
C SER A 196 12.78 -3.77 12.36
N PRO A 197 13.10 -4.62 11.36
CA PRO A 197 14.31 -4.57 10.53
C PRO A 197 14.27 -3.44 9.50
N GLU A 198 15.44 -3.01 9.02
CA GLU A 198 15.59 -1.97 8.00
C GLU A 198 14.86 -2.36 6.71
N VAL A 199 14.15 -1.41 6.09
CA VAL A 199 13.41 -1.61 4.83
C VAL A 199 14.36 -1.37 3.66
N LEU A 200 14.74 -2.42 2.95
CA LEU A 200 15.59 -2.33 1.76
C LEU A 200 14.85 -1.76 0.54
N GLY A 201 13.53 -1.93 0.53
CA GLY A 201 12.65 -1.42 -0.51
C GLY A 201 11.22 -1.85 -0.26
N ILE A 202 10.30 -1.21 -0.96
CA ILE A 202 8.86 -1.47 -0.87
C ILE A 202 8.34 -1.74 -2.26
N LYS A 203 7.61 -2.84 -2.42
CA LYS A 203 6.76 -3.06 -3.58
C LYS A 203 5.34 -2.64 -3.23
N CYS A 204 4.69 -1.96 -4.17
CA CYS A 204 3.36 -1.44 -3.97
C CYS A 204 2.45 -1.95 -5.08
N SER A 205 1.36 -2.61 -4.69
CA SER A 205 0.34 -3.12 -5.61
C SER A 205 -0.95 -2.35 -5.42
N PHE A 206 -1.72 -2.22 -6.49
CA PHE A 206 -3.13 -1.91 -6.35
C PHE A 206 -3.86 -3.08 -5.68
N GLY A 207 -4.91 -2.75 -4.92
CA GLY A 207 -5.87 -3.68 -4.36
C GLY A 207 -7.28 -3.15 -4.50
N LEU A 208 -8.29 -4.02 -4.39
CA LEU A 208 -9.70 -3.64 -4.45
C LEU A 208 -10.43 -4.06 -3.17
N ARG A 209 -10.94 -3.07 -2.42
CA ARG A 209 -11.63 -3.32 -1.13
C ARG A 209 -13.00 -2.67 -1.09
N TYR A 210 -13.95 -3.36 -0.47
CA TYR A 210 -15.24 -2.76 -0.14
C TYR A 210 -15.05 -1.74 0.98
N ASN A 211 -15.69 -0.59 0.85
CA ASN A 211 -15.73 0.42 1.88
C ASN A 211 -17.16 0.58 2.42
N ASP A 212 -17.34 0.32 3.71
CA ASP A 212 -18.66 0.36 4.35
C ASP A 212 -19.24 1.77 4.46
N ILE A 213 -18.42 2.82 4.49
CA ILE A 213 -18.92 4.20 4.57
C ILE A 213 -19.50 4.61 3.22
N TYR A 214 -18.78 4.33 2.14
CA TYR A 214 -19.18 4.70 0.80
C TYR A 214 -20.05 3.64 0.09
N GLN A 215 -20.21 2.47 0.71
CA GLN A 215 -20.97 1.32 0.20
C GLN A 215 -20.57 0.94 -1.24
N ARG A 216 -19.26 0.87 -1.49
CA ARG A 216 -18.70 0.55 -2.82
C ARG A 216 -17.29 -0.02 -2.74
N MET A 217 -16.86 -0.66 -3.82
CA MET A 217 -15.47 -1.04 -4.03
C MET A 217 -14.62 0.20 -4.32
N LEU A 218 -13.49 0.31 -3.61
CA LEU A 218 -12.48 1.34 -3.81
C LEU A 218 -11.14 0.68 -4.11
N VAL A 219 -10.42 1.24 -5.07
CA VAL A 219 -9.02 0.90 -5.33
C VAL A 219 -8.17 1.46 -4.20
N THR A 220 -7.24 0.68 -3.66
CA THR A 220 -6.27 1.06 -2.61
C THR A 220 -4.85 0.70 -3.05
N LEU A 221 -3.84 1.20 -2.35
CA LEU A 221 -2.45 0.77 -2.51
C LEU A 221 -2.03 -0.07 -1.30
N ILE A 222 -1.41 -1.21 -1.59
CA ILE A 222 -0.91 -2.18 -0.61
C ILE A 222 0.61 -2.16 -0.69
N PHE A 223 1.25 -1.84 0.43
CA PHE A 223 2.71 -1.74 0.53
C PHE A 223 3.28 -3.01 1.18
N ILE A 224 4.30 -3.56 0.53
CA ILE A 224 4.95 -4.81 0.90
C ILE A 224 6.44 -4.53 1.05
N SER A 225 6.90 -4.54 2.30
CA SER A 225 8.27 -4.21 2.68
C SER A 225 9.20 -5.40 2.47
N PHE A 226 10.43 -5.14 2.03
CA PHE A 226 11.50 -6.13 1.96
C PHE A 226 12.56 -5.82 3.01
N HIS A 227 12.84 -6.80 3.87
CA HIS A 227 13.83 -6.69 4.94
C HIS A 227 15.05 -7.59 4.64
N GLU A 228 16.25 -7.12 4.98
CA GLU A 228 17.50 -7.86 4.78
C GLU A 228 17.62 -9.11 5.68
N MET A 229 16.86 -9.18 6.78
CA MET A 229 16.97 -10.22 7.81
C MET A 229 15.70 -11.05 8.02
N LEU A 230 15.37 -11.90 7.03
CA LEU A 230 14.56 -13.11 7.28
C LEU A 230 15.37 -14.39 6.96
N GLN A 231 16.69 -14.34 7.18
CA GLN A 231 17.52 -15.52 7.36
C GLN A 231 17.92 -15.57 8.84
N GLU A 232 17.48 -16.64 9.50
CA GLU A 232 17.88 -17.09 10.84
C GLU A 232 17.30 -16.34 12.05
N GLY A 233 16.22 -16.93 12.57
CA GLY A 233 15.88 -17.05 14.00
C GLY A 233 16.35 -15.94 14.92
N SER A 234 15.53 -14.91 15.09
CA SER A 234 15.52 -14.14 16.32
C SER A 234 14.10 -14.03 16.86
N ASN A 235 13.96 -14.34 18.15
CA ASN A 235 12.73 -14.20 18.90
C ASN A 235 12.42 -12.70 19.05
N VAL A 236 11.16 -12.33 18.77
CA VAL A 236 10.33 -11.28 19.39
C VAL A 236 9.50 -10.53 18.33
N ALA A 237 8.20 -10.45 18.64
CA ALA A 237 7.13 -9.68 17.98
C ALA A 237 6.76 -10.14 16.56
N THR A 238 5.46 -10.13 16.26
CA THR A 238 4.90 -10.41 14.93
C THR A 238 5.66 -9.62 13.85
N ILE A 239 6.43 -10.31 13.02
CA ILE A 239 7.05 -9.71 11.82
C ILE A 239 6.12 -10.05 10.65
N SER A 240 5.37 -9.05 10.19
CA SER A 240 4.67 -9.09 8.91
C SER A 240 5.44 -8.22 7.94
N ASN A 241 5.66 -8.67 6.71
CA ASN A 241 6.20 -7.81 5.65
C ASN A 241 5.10 -7.06 4.88
N THR A 242 3.85 -7.19 5.34
CA THR A 242 2.67 -6.51 4.83
C THR A 242 2.15 -5.63 5.96
N TYR A 243 2.22 -4.32 5.77
CA TYR A 243 1.71 -3.34 6.73
C TYR A 243 0.49 -2.64 6.11
N ASP A 244 -0.51 -2.33 6.94
CA ASP A 244 -1.65 -1.45 6.63
C ASP A 244 -1.24 -0.21 5.86
N TRP A 245 -2.11 0.63 5.31
CA TRP A 245 -2.94 0.48 4.11
C TRP A 245 -3.10 1.92 3.62
N ALA A 246 -2.74 2.23 2.37
CA ALA A 246 -3.06 3.57 1.85
C ALA A 246 -4.57 3.70 1.76
N LYS A 247 -5.16 4.57 2.58
CA LYS A 247 -6.58 4.88 2.45
C LYS A 247 -6.75 5.58 1.11
N PRO A 248 -7.46 4.99 0.15
CA PRO A 248 -7.81 5.74 -1.04
C PRO A 248 -8.65 6.91 -0.60
N CYS A 249 -8.31 8.07 -1.14
CA CYS A 249 -9.04 9.27 -0.87
C CYS A 249 -10.15 9.41 -1.92
N PRO A 250 -11.41 9.08 -1.61
CA PRO A 250 -12.52 9.47 -2.47
C PRO A 250 -12.61 11.01 -2.51
N PRO A 251 -13.32 11.60 -3.49
CA PRO A 251 -13.36 13.05 -3.73
C PRO A 251 -13.74 13.94 -2.53
N VAL A 252 -14.20 13.33 -1.42
CA VAL A 252 -14.55 14.01 -0.17
C VAL A 252 -13.66 13.52 0.98
N CYS A 253 -12.34 13.49 0.80
CA CYS A 253 -11.49 13.54 1.98
C CYS A 253 -11.59 14.91 2.62
N ARG A 254 -11.89 14.93 3.92
CA ARG A 254 -11.61 16.09 4.77
C ARG A 254 -10.12 16.12 5.09
N ILE A 255 -9.31 16.35 4.06
CA ILE A 255 -7.97 16.90 4.23
C ILE A 255 -8.17 18.43 4.17
N PRO A 256 -7.48 19.23 5.01
CA PRO A 256 -7.76 20.66 5.20
C PRO A 256 -7.38 21.55 4.00
N GLU A 257 -7.88 21.24 2.81
CA GLU A 257 -7.76 22.06 1.59
C GLU A 257 -9.09 22.24 0.82
N LEU A 258 -10.23 21.73 1.30
CA LEU A 258 -11.55 22.00 0.69
C LEU A 258 -12.47 22.86 1.58
N GLY A 259 -11.86 23.71 2.40
CA GLY A 259 -12.53 24.77 3.15
C GLY A 259 -12.14 26.14 2.61
N SER A 260 -12.62 26.48 1.40
CA SER A 260 -12.75 27.84 0.87
C SER A 260 -13.80 27.84 -0.24
#